data_AF-A0A970JFS6-F1
#
_entry.id   AF-A0A970JFS6-F1
#
_cell.length_a   1.000
_cell.length_b   1.000
_cell.length_c   1.000
_cell.angle_alpha   90.00
_cell.angle_beta   90.00
_cell.angle_gamma   90.00
#
_symmetry.space_group_name_H-M   'P 1'
#
loop_
_entity.id
_entity.type
_entity.pdbx_description
1 polymer ?
#
loop_
_entity_poly.entity_id
_entity_poly.type
_entity_poly.pdbx_seq_one_letter_code
_entity_poly.pdbx_strand_id
1 'polypeptide(L)'
;QNHAKIELEMVFAVEFNLNFLAGEAKDRYYHVPGHTLQNKKLNSYGKVPNLTRFGLVDEWLGITTMFRFDRPTSVWRMPLETVSQSEAGMERVYQGSTLLFAWEVKLKPETPWAVTFTQTVEELVKEMH
;
A
#
# COMPACT_ATOMS: atom_id res chain seq x y z
N GLN A 1 14.35 -9.79 -17.81
CA GLN A 1 14.23 -9.88 -19.29
C GLN A 1 13.56 -11.22 -19.60
N ASN A 2 12.70 -11.29 -20.62
CA ASN A 2 12.10 -12.56 -21.06
C ASN A 2 13.01 -13.23 -22.09
N HIS A 3 13.54 -14.42 -21.78
CA HIS A 3 14.44 -15.17 -22.68
C HIS A 3 13.67 -16.17 -23.56
N ALA A 4 12.35 -16.24 -23.45
CA ALA A 4 11.50 -17.04 -24.34
C ALA A 4 11.28 -16.32 -25.67
N LYS A 5 10.90 -17.08 -26.70
CA LYS A 5 10.57 -16.54 -28.04
C LYS A 5 9.16 -15.96 -28.14
N ILE A 6 8.36 -16.08 -27.08
CA ILE A 6 6.96 -15.63 -27.03
C ILE A 6 6.78 -14.57 -25.95
N GLU A 7 5.78 -13.71 -26.12
CA GLU A 7 5.38 -12.74 -25.10
C GLU A 7 4.89 -13.46 -23.83
N LEU A 8 5.28 -12.93 -22.67
CA LEU A 8 4.80 -13.39 -21.37
C LEU A 8 3.88 -12.32 -20.77
N GLU A 9 2.63 -12.69 -20.52
CA GLU A 9 1.72 -11.87 -19.72
C GLU A 9 1.79 -12.30 -18.26
N MET A 10 2.06 -11.35 -17.36
CA MET A 10 2.20 -11.63 -15.93
C MET A 10 1.77 -10.43 -15.09
N VAL A 11 1.54 -10.67 -13.80
CA VAL A 11 1.46 -9.61 -12.79
C VAL A 11 2.80 -9.57 -12.05
N PHE A 12 3.49 -8.44 -12.15
CA PHE A 12 4.62 -8.16 -11.27
C PHE A 12 4.12 -7.35 -10.08
N ALA A 13 4.42 -7.80 -8.87
CA ALA A 13 3.96 -7.17 -7.65
C ALA A 13 5.08 -6.99 -6.63
N VAL A 14 5.09 -5.85 -5.95
CA VAL A 14 6.00 -5.57 -4.84
C VAL A 14 5.18 -5.40 -3.56
N GLU A 15 5.53 -6.16 -2.52
CA GLU A 15 4.87 -6.13 -1.23
C GLU A 15 5.60 -5.21 -0.24
N PHE A 16 4.84 -4.39 0.50
CA PHE A 16 5.32 -3.60 1.63
C PHE A 16 4.45 -3.86 2.85
N ASN A 17 5.08 -4.14 3.98
CA ASN A 17 4.40 -4.24 5.27
C ASN A 17 4.77 -3.01 6.12
N LEU A 18 3.77 -2.23 6.52
CA LEU A 18 3.94 -0.99 7.29
C LEU A 18 3.10 -1.05 8.57
N ASN A 19 3.65 -0.58 9.69
CA ASN A 19 2.97 -0.60 10.97
C ASN A 19 2.85 0.81 11.58
N PHE A 20 1.62 1.19 11.88
CA PHE A 20 1.22 2.44 12.55
C PHE A 20 0.41 2.17 13.83
N LEU A 21 0.50 0.94 14.35
CA LEU A 21 0.02 0.44 15.64
C LEU A 21 -1.50 0.41 15.88
N ALA A 22 -2.30 1.23 15.18
CA ALA A 22 -3.76 1.25 15.36
C ALA A 22 -4.48 1.23 14.02
N GLY A 23 -5.02 0.06 13.68
CA GLY A 23 -5.72 -0.18 12.42
C GLY A 23 -7.04 0.57 12.26
N GLU A 24 -7.77 0.75 13.36
CA GLU A 24 -9.12 1.33 13.41
C GLU A 24 -9.15 2.84 13.72
N ALA A 25 -8.01 3.42 14.11
CA ALA A 25 -7.95 4.80 14.59
C ALA A 25 -8.29 5.79 13.46
N LYS A 26 -9.01 6.87 13.78
CA LYS A 26 -9.51 7.82 12.77
C LYS A 26 -8.43 8.77 12.26
N ASP A 27 -7.42 9.00 13.08
CA ASP A 27 -6.22 9.83 12.89
C ASP A 27 -5.08 9.06 12.20
N ARG A 28 -5.28 7.78 11.87
CA ARG A 28 -4.34 6.94 11.11
C ARG A 28 -5.05 6.30 9.92
N TYR A 29 -4.65 6.64 8.70
CA TYR A 29 -5.42 6.22 7.52
C TYR A 29 -4.63 6.21 6.22
N TYR A 30 -5.15 5.46 5.25
CA TYR A 30 -4.70 5.52 3.86
C TYR A 30 -5.14 6.82 3.21
N HIS A 31 -4.22 7.45 2.48
CA HIS A 31 -4.45 8.66 1.72
C HIS A 31 -4.13 8.43 0.24
N VAL A 32 -5.09 8.77 -0.63
CA VAL A 32 -4.91 8.69 -2.09
C VAL A 32 -5.22 10.08 -2.66
N PRO A 33 -4.20 10.84 -3.09
CA PRO A 33 -4.41 12.18 -3.64
C PRO A 33 -5.43 12.16 -4.79
N GLY A 34 -6.43 13.04 -4.74
CA GLY A 34 -7.47 13.14 -5.77
C GLY A 34 -8.56 12.05 -5.72
N HIS A 35 -8.53 11.15 -4.74
CA HIS A 35 -9.52 10.07 -4.60
C HIS A 35 -10.03 9.95 -3.16
N THR A 36 -11.34 9.72 -3.02
CA THR A 36 -11.95 9.37 -1.73
C THR A 36 -12.07 7.85 -1.63
N LEU A 37 -11.45 7.26 -0.61
CA LEU A 37 -11.64 5.84 -0.29
C LEU A 37 -12.94 5.66 0.49
N GLN A 38 -13.72 4.63 0.15
CA GLN A 38 -14.92 4.25 0.92
C GLN A 38 -14.58 3.90 2.37
N ASN A 39 -13.46 3.18 2.58
CA ASN A 39 -12.91 2.89 3.89
C ASN A 39 -11.41 3.20 3.87
N LYS A 40 -11.00 4.22 4.62
CA LYS A 40 -9.60 4.67 4.70
C LYS A 40 -8.83 4.08 5.89
N LYS A 41 -9.47 3.30 6.77
CA LYS A 41 -8.83 2.71 7.95
C LYS A 41 -7.66 1.81 7.56
N LEU A 42 -6.60 1.79 8.36
CA LEU A 42 -5.40 1.01 8.03
C LEU A 42 -5.65 -0.49 8.03
N ASN A 43 -6.56 -0.99 8.87
CA ASN A 43 -6.94 -2.40 8.85
C ASN A 43 -7.97 -2.79 7.77
N SER A 44 -8.30 -1.89 6.84
CA SER A 44 -9.30 -2.20 5.83
C SER A 44 -8.69 -2.80 4.57
N TYR A 45 -9.44 -3.71 3.95
CA TYR A 45 -9.11 -4.30 2.67
C TYR A 45 -9.48 -3.37 1.52
N GLY A 46 -8.76 -3.46 0.40
CA GLY A 46 -9.15 -2.76 -0.82
C GLY A 46 -8.20 -2.96 -1.99
N LYS A 47 -8.67 -2.60 -3.18
CA LYS A 47 -7.88 -2.48 -4.40
C LYS A 47 -8.25 -1.17 -5.07
N VAL A 48 -7.24 -0.38 -5.43
CA VAL A 48 -7.42 0.87 -6.16
C VAL A 48 -6.53 0.83 -7.40
N PRO A 49 -7.11 0.78 -8.62
CA PRO A 49 -6.35 0.71 -9.86
C PRO A 49 -5.81 2.09 -10.26
N ASN A 50 -4.84 2.10 -11.17
CA ASN A 50 -4.35 3.28 -11.89
C ASN A 50 -3.85 4.43 -11.00
N LEU A 51 -3.15 4.11 -9.90
CA LEU A 51 -2.58 5.11 -9.02
C LEU A 51 -1.13 5.46 -9.39
N THR A 52 -0.82 6.74 -9.34
CA THR A 52 0.56 7.27 -9.40
C THR A 52 1.07 7.73 -8.03
N ARG A 53 0.17 7.88 -7.05
CA ARG A 53 0.49 8.26 -5.67
C ARG A 53 -0.40 7.50 -4.69
N PHE A 54 0.18 7.03 -3.59
CA PHE A 54 -0.53 6.36 -2.51
C PHE A 54 0.23 6.56 -1.19
N GLY A 55 -0.47 6.84 -0.09
CA GLY A 55 0.20 7.11 1.17
C GLY A 55 -0.57 6.65 2.39
N LEU A 56 0.10 6.75 3.53
CA LEU A 56 -0.45 6.56 4.87
C LEU A 56 -0.15 7.81 5.69
N VAL A 57 -1.08 8.18 6.54
CA VAL A 57 -1.00 9.35 7.43
C VAL A 57 -1.17 8.86 8.86
N ASP A 58 -0.35 9.39 9.77
CA ASP A 58 -0.51 9.28 11.21
C ASP A 58 -0.44 10.68 11.82
N GLU A 59 -1.61 11.23 12.10
CA GLU A 59 -1.75 12.57 12.65
C GLU A 59 -1.34 12.63 14.14
N TRP A 60 -1.35 11.49 14.83
CA TRP A 60 -0.90 11.38 16.22
C TRP A 60 0.60 11.61 16.32
N LEU A 61 1.38 10.90 15.50
CA LEU A 61 2.83 11.08 15.41
C LEU A 61 3.22 12.28 14.55
N GLY A 62 2.29 12.85 13.78
CA GLY A 62 2.57 13.94 12.87
C GLY A 62 3.47 13.50 11.72
N ILE A 63 3.27 12.29 11.17
CA ILE A 63 4.09 11.75 10.07
C ILE A 63 3.22 11.25 8.92
N THR A 64 3.77 11.25 7.72
CA THR A 64 3.19 10.61 6.56
C THR A 64 4.24 9.84 5.78
N THR A 65 3.83 8.73 5.17
CA THR A 65 4.61 8.05 4.14
C THR A 65 3.87 8.15 2.81
N MET A 66 4.57 8.50 1.74
CA MET A 66 4.00 8.66 0.41
C MET A 66 4.81 7.88 -0.62
N PHE A 67 4.15 7.00 -1.34
CA PHE A 67 4.68 6.33 -2.51
C PHE A 67 4.34 7.13 -3.76
N ARG A 68 5.34 7.34 -4.62
CA ARG A 68 5.21 7.94 -5.96
C ARG A 68 5.71 6.94 -6.99
N PHE A 69 4.88 6.58 -7.95
CA PHE A 69 5.18 5.59 -8.98
C PHE A 69 5.44 6.27 -10.33
N ASP A 70 6.49 5.86 -11.04
CA ASP A 70 6.76 6.33 -12.41
C ASP A 70 5.81 5.73 -13.45
N ARG A 71 5.16 4.61 -13.11
CA ARG A 71 4.13 3.94 -13.90
C ARG A 71 2.89 3.69 -13.04
N PRO A 72 1.67 3.97 -13.55
CA PRO A 72 0.44 3.69 -12.84
C PRO A 72 0.36 2.23 -12.37
N THR A 73 -0.05 2.03 -11.13
CA THR A 73 -0.11 0.71 -10.49
C THR A 73 -1.49 0.46 -9.89
N SER A 74 -1.85 -0.82 -9.72
CA SER A 74 -2.94 -1.19 -8.82
C SER A 74 -2.38 -1.36 -7.41
N VAL A 75 -2.88 -0.58 -6.46
CA VAL A 75 -2.53 -0.75 -5.05
C VAL A 75 -3.58 -1.61 -4.38
N TRP A 76 -3.17 -2.76 -3.89
CA TRP A 76 -3.98 -3.61 -3.02
C TRP A 76 -3.53 -3.37 -1.59
N ARG A 77 -4.48 -3.45 -0.66
CA ARG A 77 -4.24 -3.24 0.76
C ARG A 77 -5.04 -4.25 1.57
N MET A 78 -4.44 -4.74 2.63
CA MET A 78 -5.05 -5.67 3.57
C MET A 78 -4.38 -5.55 4.95
N PRO A 79 -5.13 -5.78 6.03
CA PRO A 79 -4.55 -5.87 7.36
C PRO A 79 -3.65 -7.11 7.49
N LEU A 80 -2.51 -6.93 8.15
CA LEU A 80 -1.72 -8.00 8.72
C LEU A 80 -2.19 -8.22 10.16
N GLU A 81 -2.78 -9.38 10.43
CA GLU A 81 -3.37 -9.71 11.72
C GLU A 81 -2.81 -11.01 12.27
N THR A 82 -2.56 -11.03 13.57
CA THR A 82 -2.29 -12.26 14.32
C THR A 82 -3.56 -12.73 15.00
N VAL A 83 -3.72 -14.04 15.10
CA VAL A 83 -4.76 -14.64 15.93
C VAL A 83 -4.19 -14.88 17.32
N SER A 84 -4.85 -14.35 18.34
CA SER A 84 -4.56 -14.65 19.75
C SER A 84 -5.74 -15.35 20.42
N GLN A 85 -5.44 -16.36 21.23
CA GLN A 85 -6.43 -17.04 22.07
C GLN A 85 -6.35 -16.47 23.50
N SER A 86 -7.48 -16.03 24.03
CA SER A 86 -7.66 -15.62 25.42
C SER A 86 -8.78 -16.43 26.08
N GLU A 87 -8.96 -16.26 27.39
CA GLU A 87 -10.08 -16.88 28.13
C GLU A 87 -11.46 -16.43 27.59
N ALA A 88 -11.53 -15.25 26.95
CA ALA A 88 -12.74 -14.70 26.35
C ALA A 88 -12.98 -15.18 24.90
N GLY A 89 -12.10 -16.00 24.34
CA GLY A 89 -12.19 -16.54 22.99
C GLY A 89 -11.03 -16.12 22.08
N MET A 90 -11.25 -16.22 20.77
CA MET A 90 -10.24 -15.94 19.76
C MET A 90 -10.42 -14.53 19.19
N GLU A 91 -9.36 -13.73 19.21
CA GLU A 91 -9.34 -12.36 18.74
C GLU A 91 -8.33 -12.18 17.61
N ARG A 92 -8.66 -11.33 16.63
CA ARG A 92 -7.71 -10.86 15.61
C ARG A 92 -7.10 -9.56 16.08
N VAL A 93 -5.77 -9.53 16.16
CA VAL A 93 -5.01 -8.36 16.59
C VAL A 93 -4.26 -7.79 15.40
N TYR A 94 -4.54 -6.53 15.09
CA TYR A 94 -3.86 -5.79 14.02
C TYR A 94 -2.38 -5.59 14.33
N GLN A 95 -1.51 -6.01 13.43
CA GLN A 95 -0.05 -5.88 13.51
C GLN A 95 0.53 -4.97 12.42
N GLY A 96 -0.28 -4.55 11.46
CA GLY A 96 0.19 -3.70 10.37
C GLY A 96 -0.70 -3.78 9.14
N SER A 97 -0.26 -3.09 8.11
CA SER A 97 -0.90 -3.00 6.80
C SER A 97 0.04 -3.58 5.76
N THR A 98 -0.45 -4.54 4.99
CA THR A 98 0.21 -5.03 3.79
C THR A 98 -0.30 -4.25 2.60
N LEU A 99 0.64 -3.69 1.83
CA LEU A 99 0.40 -3.07 0.53
C LEU A 99 1.00 -3.95 -0.55
N LEU A 100 0.28 -4.13 -1.65
CA LEU A 100 0.78 -4.78 -2.85
C LEU A 100 0.66 -3.80 -4.03
N PHE A 101 1.79 -3.40 -4.59
CA PHE A 101 1.82 -2.58 -5.80
C PHE A 101 1.94 -3.51 -7.00
N ALA A 102 0.88 -3.62 -7.79
CA ALA A 102 0.75 -4.63 -8.84
C ALA A 102 0.63 -3.98 -10.23
N TRP A 103 1.52 -4.38 -11.14
CA TRP A 103 1.51 -4.00 -12.54
C TRP A 103 1.21 -5.23 -13.40
N GLU A 104 0.25 -5.08 -14.31
CA GLU A 104 0.07 -6.01 -15.42
C GLU A 104 1.16 -5.74 -16.46
N VAL A 105 1.99 -6.75 -16.74
CA VAL A 105 3.16 -6.64 -17.59
C VAL A 105 3.04 -7.60 -18.76
N LYS A 106 3.14 -7.04 -19.97
CA LYS A 106 3.37 -7.79 -21.21
C LYS A 106 4.86 -7.74 -21.54
N LEU A 107 5.59 -8.78 -21.14
CA LEU A 107 7.04 -8.85 -21.26
C LEU A 107 7.43 -9.48 -22.59
N LYS A 108 7.81 -8.63 -23.55
CA LYS A 108 8.27 -9.05 -24.88
C LYS A 108 9.64 -9.77 -24.81
N PRO A 109 9.92 -10.69 -25.75
CA PRO A 109 11.23 -11.33 -25.87
C PRO A 109 12.37 -10.31 -25.87
N GLU A 110 13.44 -10.63 -25.14
CA GLU A 110 14.68 -9.86 -25.06
C GLU A 110 14.52 -8.39 -24.64
N THR A 111 13.33 -7.97 -24.19
CA THR A 111 13.06 -6.59 -23.78
C THR A 111 12.94 -6.53 -22.26
N PRO A 112 13.77 -5.72 -21.57
CA PRO A 112 13.59 -5.51 -20.15
C PRO A 112 12.34 -4.68 -19.87
N TRP A 113 11.64 -5.03 -18.78
CA TRP A 113 10.64 -4.16 -18.17
C TRP A 113 11.19 -3.66 -16.85
N ALA A 114 11.01 -2.37 -16.58
CA ALA A 114 11.49 -1.72 -15.38
C ALA A 114 10.43 -0.74 -14.86
N VAL A 115 10.39 -0.60 -13.55
CA VAL A 115 9.54 0.34 -12.82
C VAL A 115 10.39 0.95 -11.70
N THR A 116 10.17 2.23 -11.43
CA THR A 116 10.76 2.93 -10.30
C THR A 116 9.66 3.57 -9.48
N PHE A 117 9.76 3.43 -8.17
CA PHE A 117 8.93 4.20 -7.26
C PHE A 117 9.75 4.67 -6.08
N THR A 118 9.30 5.75 -5.48
CA THR A 118 9.96 6.36 -4.32
C THR A 118 8.99 6.36 -3.16
N GLN A 119 9.48 5.94 -2.00
CA GLN A 119 8.83 6.16 -0.72
C GLN A 119 9.47 7.38 -0.07
N THR A 120 8.67 8.37 0.29
CA THR A 120 9.11 9.46 1.18
C THR A 120 8.41 9.33 2.53
N VAL A 121 9.13 9.66 3.60
CA VAL A 121 8.58 9.79 4.96
C VAL A 121 8.82 11.23 5.38
N GLU A 122 7.76 11.93 5.74
CA GLU A 122 7.76 13.38 5.97
C GLU A 122 7.00 13.68 7.26
N GLU A 123 7.43 14.71 8.00
CA GLU A 123 6.64 15.27 9.09
C GLU A 123 5.44 16.05 8.52
N LEU A 124 4.30 15.94 9.19
CA LEU A 124 3.13 16.75 8.92
C LEU A 124 3.37 18.13 9.51
N VAL A 125 3.62 19.12 8.66
CA VAL A 125 3.63 20.52 9.08
C VAL A 125 2.21 20.90 9.47
N LYS A 126 1.94 21.01 10.77
CA LYS A 126 0.70 21.65 11.26
C LYS A 126 0.82 23.14 10.96
N GLU A 127 0.01 23.66 10.05
CA GLU A 127 -0.17 25.10 9.96
C GLU A 127 -0.68 25.59 11.31
N MET A 128 0.12 26.40 12.01
CA MET A 128 -0.31 27.10 13.20
C MET A 128 -1.37 28.11 12.77
N HIS A 129 -2.64 27.87 13.13
CA HIS A 129 -3.69 28.89 13.10
C HIS A 129 -3.83 29.49 14.50
#